data_AF-A0A1B6HYP4-F1
#
_entry.id   AF-A0A1B6HYP4-F1
#
_cell.length_a   1.000
_cell.length_b   1.000
_cell.length_c   1.000
_cell.angle_alpha   90.00
_cell.angle_beta   90.00
_cell.angle_gamma   90.00
#
_symmetry.space_group_name_H-M   'P 1'
#
loop_
_entity.id
_entity.type
_entity.pdbx_description
1 polymer ?
#
loop_
_entity_poly.entity_id
_entity_poly.type
_entity_poly.pdbx_seq_one_letter_code
_entity_poly.pdbx_strand_id
1 'polypeptide(L)'
;MLLSKKKNLPIPNGPYSASYLDLMTEYSSEGIFLRLHYPTSSSSSLSEQSKQWLPWIPHDKYIKGLAFVVGMWTIIIRLVMWWYGGYMHIPAMYEAKLLPKSQRNNRKLPVIIFSHGFGAARFLCSTLLTELASQGYVVASLEHRDTSSCATYYYQSPAHRDRDERTWIQHVRLELGVTHYTLRNKQLKYRRDECIKALDLLAEINNGNASKNILNTSVDLSDFEGQLDLDQVTIMGHSFGGATALLTLSSDYRFKQGVIL
;
A
#
# COMPACT_ATOMS: atom_id res chain seq x y z
N MET A 1 -8.81 -19.16 29.98
CA MET A 1 -7.66 -19.40 29.09
C MET A 1 -7.44 -18.16 28.24
N LEU A 2 -6.56 -17.26 28.66
CA LEU A 2 -6.30 -15.99 27.98
C LEU A 2 -5.54 -16.28 26.69
N LEU A 3 -6.24 -16.28 25.56
CA LEU A 3 -5.62 -16.27 24.23
C LEU A 3 -4.60 -15.14 24.19
N SER A 4 -3.33 -15.48 23.97
CA SER A 4 -2.26 -14.53 23.64
C SER A 4 -2.71 -13.72 22.42
N LYS A 5 -3.35 -12.57 22.65
CA LYS A 5 -3.79 -11.68 21.57
C LYS A 5 -2.52 -11.07 20.98
N LYS A 6 -2.16 -11.45 19.75
CA LYS A 6 -1.10 -10.78 18.98
C LYS A 6 -1.34 -9.27 19.04
N LYS A 7 -0.32 -8.47 19.34
CA LYS A 7 -0.45 -7.01 19.28
C LYS A 7 -0.71 -6.59 17.84
N ASN A 8 -1.69 -5.73 17.65
CA ASN A 8 -2.22 -5.36 16.34
C ASN A 8 -2.54 -3.87 16.30
N LEU A 9 -2.59 -3.34 15.07
CA LEU A 9 -3.20 -2.04 14.80
C LEU A 9 -4.70 -2.08 15.17
N PRO A 10 -5.38 -0.93 15.33
CA PRO A 10 -6.81 -0.90 15.59
C PRO A 10 -7.60 -1.76 14.61
N ILE A 11 -8.48 -2.61 15.14
CA ILE A 11 -9.35 -3.50 14.35
C ILE A 11 -10.32 -2.62 13.56
N PRO A 12 -10.49 -2.86 12.24
CA PRO A 12 -11.43 -2.09 11.45
C PRO A 12 -12.88 -2.38 11.87
N ASN A 13 -13.73 -1.37 11.79
CA ASN A 13 -15.11 -1.42 12.31
C ASN A 13 -16.18 -1.47 11.21
N GLY A 14 -15.79 -1.58 9.94
CA GLY A 14 -16.73 -1.70 8.83
C GLY A 14 -17.50 -3.02 8.80
N PRO A 15 -18.55 -3.09 7.96
CA PRO A 15 -19.41 -4.27 7.85
C PRO A 15 -18.72 -5.47 7.18
N TYR A 16 -17.58 -5.25 6.50
CA TYR A 16 -16.84 -6.31 5.81
C TYR A 16 -15.51 -6.58 6.51
N SER A 17 -15.02 -7.81 6.39
CA SER A 17 -13.62 -8.08 6.77
C SER A 17 -12.69 -7.46 5.73
N ALA A 18 -11.54 -6.96 6.17
CA ALA A 18 -10.53 -6.41 5.27
C ALA A 18 -9.50 -7.48 4.88
N SER A 19 -9.04 -7.42 3.63
CA SER A 19 -7.90 -8.15 3.14
C SER A 19 -6.92 -7.22 2.42
N TYR A 20 -5.70 -7.70 2.20
CA TYR A 20 -4.73 -7.02 1.37
C TYR A 20 -3.77 -7.99 0.69
N LEU A 21 -3.17 -7.53 -0.40
CA LEU A 21 -2.07 -8.18 -1.11
C LEU A 21 -1.09 -7.12 -1.62
N ASP A 22 0.15 -7.51 -1.91
CA ASP A 22 1.13 -6.64 -2.55
C ASP A 22 1.19 -6.94 -4.06
N LEU A 23 1.19 -5.90 -4.89
CA LEU A 23 1.34 -5.96 -6.35
C LEU A 23 2.62 -5.25 -6.77
N MET A 24 3.45 -5.93 -7.56
CA MET A 24 4.58 -5.30 -8.24
C MET A 24 4.52 -5.63 -9.73
N THR A 25 4.71 -4.61 -10.58
CA THR A 25 4.86 -4.79 -12.01
C THR A 25 6.31 -4.62 -12.43
N GLU A 26 6.69 -5.29 -13.51
CA GLU A 26 8.02 -5.22 -14.15
C GLU A 26 9.20 -5.67 -13.26
N TYR A 27 10.32 -5.98 -13.91
CA TYR A 27 11.60 -6.27 -13.24
C TYR A 27 12.52 -5.03 -13.29
N SER A 28 12.01 -3.89 -12.83
CA SER A 28 12.69 -2.59 -12.94
C SER A 28 12.26 -1.63 -11.82
N SER A 29 12.97 -0.51 -11.69
CA SER A 29 12.53 0.61 -10.85
C SER A 29 11.44 1.47 -11.51
N GLU A 30 11.05 1.19 -12.76
CA GLU A 30 10.04 1.98 -13.49
C GLU A 30 8.63 1.40 -13.34
N GLY A 31 8.55 0.13 -12.92
CA GLY A 31 7.30 -0.54 -12.57
C GLY A 31 6.69 -0.07 -11.26
N ILE A 32 5.41 -0.35 -11.10
CA ILE A 32 4.60 0.07 -9.96
C ILE A 32 4.75 -0.93 -8.82
N PHE A 33 4.82 -0.42 -7.59
CA PHE A 33 4.73 -1.23 -6.39
C PHE A 33 3.65 -0.66 -5.48
N LEU A 34 2.68 -1.49 -5.10
CA LEU A 34 1.57 -1.06 -4.24
C LEU A 34 1.09 -2.18 -3.34
N ARG A 35 0.39 -1.79 -2.27
CA ARG A 35 -0.44 -2.67 -1.46
C ARG A 35 -1.90 -2.41 -1.78
N LEU A 36 -2.61 -3.41 -2.24
CA LEU A 36 -4.05 -3.34 -2.51
C LEU A 36 -4.80 -3.81 -1.28
N HIS A 37 -5.60 -2.92 -0.66
CA HIS A 37 -6.53 -3.25 0.42
C HIS A 37 -7.94 -3.37 -0.16
N TYR A 38 -8.70 -4.38 0.25
CA TYR A 38 -10.03 -4.64 -0.32
C TYR A 38 -10.92 -5.46 0.64
N PRO A 39 -12.26 -5.41 0.50
CA PRO A 39 -13.16 -6.19 1.32
C PRO A 39 -13.12 -7.69 0.95
N THR A 40 -13.25 -8.55 1.95
CA THR A 40 -13.36 -10.00 1.80
C THR A 40 -14.52 -10.55 2.62
N SER A 41 -15.10 -11.67 2.18
CA SER A 41 -16.04 -12.46 2.96
C SER A 41 -15.26 -13.40 3.88
N SER A 42 -15.01 -12.99 5.13
CA SER A 42 -14.54 -13.93 6.16
C SER A 42 -15.70 -14.26 7.09
N SER A 43 -16.12 -15.52 7.11
CA SER A 43 -17.07 -16.08 8.08
C SER A 43 -16.39 -16.54 9.38
N SER A 44 -15.06 -16.45 9.46
CA SER A 44 -14.28 -16.93 10.61
C SER A 44 -14.24 -15.91 11.74
N SER A 45 -14.19 -16.38 12.98
CA SER A 45 -14.09 -15.50 14.15
C SER A 45 -12.78 -14.70 14.16
N LEU A 46 -12.78 -13.52 14.77
CA LEU A 46 -11.58 -12.67 14.90
C LEU A 46 -10.39 -13.41 15.52
N SER A 47 -10.64 -14.36 16.44
CA SER A 47 -9.57 -15.17 17.03
C SER A 47 -8.86 -16.05 16.00
N GLU A 48 -9.60 -16.65 15.06
CA GLU A 48 -9.02 -17.47 14.00
C GLU A 48 -8.30 -16.60 12.95
N GLN A 49 -8.90 -15.48 12.57
CA GLN A 49 -8.27 -14.51 11.68
C GLN A 49 -6.93 -14.01 12.23
N SER A 50 -6.85 -13.73 13.53
CA SER A 50 -5.64 -13.20 14.17
C SER A 50 -4.41 -14.10 14.05
N LYS A 51 -4.61 -15.41 13.86
CA LYS A 51 -3.51 -16.36 13.65
C LYS A 51 -2.78 -16.11 12.33
N GLN A 52 -3.49 -15.60 11.31
CA GLN A 52 -2.98 -15.36 9.96
C GLN A 52 -2.46 -13.94 9.73
N TRP A 53 -2.64 -13.03 10.69
CA TRP A 53 -2.14 -11.66 10.55
C TRP A 53 -0.62 -11.62 10.43
N LEU A 54 -0.15 -10.89 9.43
CA LEU A 54 1.28 -10.66 9.18
C LEU A 54 1.79 -9.42 9.93
N PRO A 55 3.10 -9.34 10.18
CA PRO A 55 3.73 -8.14 10.74
C PRO A 55 3.44 -6.90 9.89
N TRP A 56 3.22 -5.77 10.56
CA TRP A 56 2.96 -4.49 9.93
C TRP A 56 4.14 -3.97 9.11
N ILE A 57 5.36 -4.18 9.64
CA ILE A 57 6.60 -3.87 8.92
C ILE A 57 7.14 -5.17 8.32
N PRO A 58 7.16 -5.32 6.98
CA PRO A 58 7.42 -6.60 6.34
C PRO A 58 8.91 -6.97 6.24
N HIS A 59 9.83 -6.03 6.48
CA HIS A 59 11.26 -6.28 6.33
C HIS A 59 12.14 -5.32 7.15
N ASP A 60 13.28 -5.80 7.66
CA ASP A 60 14.21 -5.03 8.51
C ASP A 60 14.80 -3.79 7.82
N LYS A 61 14.93 -3.82 6.49
CA LYS A 61 15.40 -2.65 5.72
C LYS A 61 14.47 -1.44 5.86
N TYR A 62 13.16 -1.64 6.04
CA TYR A 62 12.25 -0.53 6.32
C TYR A 62 12.47 0.04 7.73
N ILE A 63 12.81 -0.78 8.73
CA ILE A 63 13.15 -0.32 10.08
C ILE A 63 14.41 0.55 10.04
N LYS A 64 15.44 0.09 9.32
CA LYS A 64 16.69 0.86 9.10
C LYS A 64 16.41 2.16 8.34
N GLY A 65 15.57 2.12 7.31
CA GLY A 65 15.13 3.29 6.57
C GLY A 65 14.41 4.31 7.45
N LEU A 66 13.45 3.86 8.26
CA LEU A 66 12.74 4.72 9.22
C LEU A 66 13.71 5.35 10.23
N ALA A 67 14.64 4.57 10.77
CA ALA A 67 15.70 5.06 11.66
C ALA A 67 16.53 6.17 11.01
N PHE A 68 16.91 5.96 9.75
CA PHE A 68 17.62 6.95 8.96
C PHE A 68 16.79 8.22 8.72
N VAL A 69 15.49 8.11 8.42
CA VAL A 69 14.60 9.26 8.24
C VAL A 69 14.52 10.10 9.51
N VAL A 70 14.27 9.47 10.66
CA VAL A 70 14.10 10.20 11.94
C VAL A 70 15.43 10.59 12.61
N GLY A 71 16.57 10.19 12.06
CA GLY A 71 17.90 10.51 12.62
C GLY A 71 18.20 9.76 13.92
N MET A 72 17.60 8.59 14.12
CA MET A 72 17.80 7.76 15.30
C MET A 72 18.59 6.50 14.95
N TRP A 73 19.24 5.92 15.96
CA TRP A 73 19.93 4.64 15.78
C TRP A 73 18.89 3.52 15.67
N THR A 74 19.11 2.58 14.74
CA THR A 74 18.18 1.45 14.51
C THR A 74 17.90 0.66 15.78
N ILE A 75 18.90 0.51 16.66
CA ILE A 75 18.75 -0.20 17.94
C ILE A 75 17.72 0.47 18.86
N ILE A 76 17.63 1.81 18.86
CA ILE A 76 16.67 2.53 19.69
C ILE A 76 15.24 2.25 19.20
N ILE A 77 15.01 2.29 17.89
CA ILE A 77 13.70 1.97 17.32
C ILE A 77 13.31 0.52 17.65
N ARG A 78 14.25 -0.42 17.57
CA ARG A 78 14.01 -1.82 17.95
C ARG A 78 13.67 -1.99 19.43
N LEU A 79 14.38 -1.28 20.32
CA LEU A 79 14.11 -1.29 21.75
C LEU A 79 12.72 -0.74 22.07
N VAL A 80 12.31 0.35 21.40
CA VAL A 80 10.95 0.89 21.52
C VAL A 80 9.92 -0.15 21.07
N MET A 81 10.07 -0.74 19.87
CA MET A 81 9.15 -1.79 19.41
C MET A 81 9.08 -2.98 20.37
N TRP A 82 10.23 -3.43 20.90
CA TRP A 82 10.28 -4.50 21.88
C TRP A 82 9.56 -4.13 23.18
N TRP A 83 9.80 -2.92 23.72
CA TRP A 83 9.15 -2.42 24.94
C TRP A 83 7.62 -2.34 24.80
N TYR A 84 7.14 -1.90 23.63
CA TYR A 84 5.73 -1.90 23.29
C TYR A 84 5.20 -3.30 22.91
N GLY A 85 5.92 -4.38 23.23
CA GLY A 85 5.50 -5.77 23.16
C GLY A 85 5.64 -6.42 21.79
N GLY A 86 6.65 -6.01 21.02
CA GLY A 86 7.04 -6.62 19.77
C GLY A 86 6.39 -5.98 18.54
N TYR A 87 6.54 -6.65 17.39
CA TYR A 87 6.01 -6.17 16.13
C TYR A 87 4.49 -6.18 16.13
N MET A 88 3.90 -5.04 15.78
CA MET A 88 2.47 -4.94 15.53
C MET A 88 2.09 -5.71 14.27
N HIS A 89 0.88 -6.24 14.24
CA HIS A 89 0.31 -6.94 13.10
C HIS A 89 -0.83 -6.13 12.48
N ILE A 90 -1.10 -6.38 11.20
CA ILE A 90 -2.21 -5.77 10.49
C ILE A 90 -3.47 -6.61 10.75
N PRO A 91 -4.56 -6.04 11.28
CA PRO A 91 -5.81 -6.76 11.55
C PRO A 91 -6.63 -6.98 10.26
N ALA A 92 -6.02 -7.60 9.27
CA ALA A 92 -6.61 -7.92 7.97
C ALA A 92 -6.02 -9.23 7.43
N MET A 93 -6.81 -9.94 6.65
CA MET A 93 -6.39 -11.21 6.04
C MET A 93 -5.39 -10.95 4.90
N TYR A 94 -4.31 -11.70 4.85
CA TYR A 94 -3.40 -11.64 3.71
C TYR A 94 -3.95 -12.50 2.57
N GLU A 95 -4.08 -11.94 1.37
CA GLU A 95 -4.43 -12.67 0.16
C GLU A 95 -5.75 -13.48 0.24
N ALA A 96 -6.74 -12.97 0.98
CA ALA A 96 -8.07 -13.58 0.97
C ALA A 96 -8.83 -13.21 -0.31
N LYS A 97 -9.83 -14.02 -0.66
CA LYS A 97 -10.65 -13.80 -1.86
C LYS A 97 -11.44 -12.48 -1.75
N LEU A 98 -11.56 -11.75 -2.87
CA LEU A 98 -12.36 -10.54 -2.95
C LEU A 98 -13.83 -10.81 -2.63
N LEU A 99 -14.50 -9.86 -1.95
CA LEU A 99 -15.93 -9.91 -1.68
C LEU A 99 -16.75 -9.83 -2.99
N PRO A 100 -17.49 -10.88 -3.37
CA PRO A 100 -18.17 -10.94 -4.67
C PRO A 100 -19.32 -9.92 -4.77
N LYS A 101 -19.63 -9.48 -6.01
CA LYS A 101 -20.74 -8.54 -6.29
C LYS A 101 -22.08 -8.95 -5.70
N SER A 102 -22.37 -10.26 -5.67
CA SER A 102 -23.62 -10.82 -5.13
C SER A 102 -23.81 -10.49 -3.65
N GLN A 103 -22.73 -10.34 -2.89
CA GLN A 103 -22.75 -9.95 -1.47
C GLN A 103 -22.72 -8.43 -1.26
N ARG A 104 -22.78 -7.65 -2.33
CA ARG A 104 -22.71 -6.18 -2.33
C ARG A 104 -23.81 -5.55 -3.20
N ASN A 105 -24.99 -6.17 -3.26
CA ASN A 105 -26.14 -5.71 -4.05
C ASN A 105 -25.78 -5.40 -5.51
N ASN A 106 -24.91 -6.21 -6.10
CA ASN A 106 -24.39 -6.04 -7.47
C ASN A 106 -23.67 -4.71 -7.75
N ARG A 107 -23.24 -3.98 -6.72
CA ARG A 107 -22.49 -2.74 -6.87
C ARG A 107 -21.00 -3.01 -7.16
N LYS A 108 -20.37 -2.13 -7.93
CA LYS A 108 -18.91 -2.09 -8.07
C LYS A 108 -18.26 -1.49 -6.83
N LEU A 109 -16.97 -1.76 -6.62
CA LEU A 109 -16.21 -1.25 -5.48
C LEU A 109 -15.63 0.13 -5.81
N PRO A 110 -15.92 1.18 -5.02
CA PRO A 110 -15.25 2.46 -5.18
C PRO A 110 -13.74 2.31 -5.00
N VAL A 111 -12.97 2.97 -5.87
CA VAL A 111 -11.51 2.87 -5.91
C VAL A 111 -10.86 4.12 -5.33
N ILE A 112 -9.86 3.90 -4.47
CA ILE A 112 -9.00 4.91 -3.90
C ILE A 112 -7.56 4.61 -4.30
N ILE A 113 -6.86 5.57 -4.90
CA ILE A 113 -5.40 5.56 -5.00
C ILE A 113 -4.85 6.33 -3.79
N PHE A 114 -3.92 5.73 -3.04
CA PHE A 114 -3.34 6.33 -1.85
C PHE A 114 -1.83 6.57 -1.99
N SER A 115 -1.40 7.77 -1.60
CA SER A 115 -0.01 8.23 -1.67
C SER A 115 0.53 8.52 -0.27
N HIS A 116 1.63 7.87 0.13
CA HIS A 116 2.19 7.99 1.49
C HIS A 116 2.94 9.31 1.76
N GLY A 117 3.35 9.55 3.00
CA GLY A 117 4.16 10.72 3.36
C GLY A 117 5.62 10.62 2.95
N PHE A 118 6.37 11.71 3.12
CA PHE A 118 7.83 11.69 3.01
C PHE A 118 8.43 10.77 4.09
N GLY A 119 9.42 9.95 3.71
CA GLY A 119 10.03 8.98 4.60
C GLY A 119 9.10 7.84 5.02
N ALA A 120 7.95 7.69 4.36
CA ALA A 120 6.99 6.62 4.63
C ALA A 120 7.14 5.44 3.65
N ALA A 121 6.16 4.55 3.61
CA ALA A 121 6.08 3.37 2.74
C ALA A 121 4.62 2.92 2.63
N ARG A 122 4.30 2.02 1.68
CA ARG A 122 2.92 1.60 1.36
C ARG A 122 2.11 1.07 2.54
N PHE A 123 2.77 0.49 3.54
CA PHE A 123 2.11 -0.14 4.68
C PHE A 123 1.86 0.82 5.86
N LEU A 124 2.50 2.00 5.92
CA LEU A 124 2.45 2.82 7.15
C LEU A 124 1.08 3.42 7.47
N CYS A 125 0.18 3.57 6.49
CA CYS A 125 -1.19 4.02 6.76
C CYS A 125 -2.18 2.87 6.92
N SER A 126 -1.70 1.63 7.18
CA SER A 126 -2.54 0.42 7.15
C SER A 126 -3.82 0.54 7.98
N THR A 127 -3.81 1.19 9.15
CA THR A 127 -5.04 1.40 9.96
C THR A 127 -6.16 2.07 9.17
N LEU A 128 -5.86 3.18 8.50
CA LEU A 128 -6.82 3.91 7.67
C LEU A 128 -7.24 3.06 6.46
N LEU A 129 -6.27 2.43 5.79
CA LEU A 129 -6.54 1.73 4.54
C LEU A 129 -7.31 0.42 4.76
N THR A 130 -7.08 -0.27 5.87
CA THR A 130 -7.88 -1.44 6.28
C THR A 130 -9.26 -1.03 6.74
N GLU A 131 -9.41 0.13 7.40
CA GLU A 131 -10.73 0.67 7.74
C GLU A 131 -11.52 0.95 6.46
N LEU A 132 -10.96 1.68 5.49
CA LEU A 132 -11.60 1.93 4.20
C LEU A 132 -11.98 0.63 3.48
N ALA A 133 -11.09 -0.37 3.47
CA ALA A 133 -11.41 -1.67 2.89
C ALA A 133 -12.59 -2.36 3.60
N SER A 134 -12.66 -2.30 4.93
CA SER A 134 -13.79 -2.84 5.71
C SER A 134 -15.12 -2.13 5.43
N GLN A 135 -15.06 -0.87 4.98
CA GLN A 135 -16.20 -0.08 4.54
C GLN A 135 -16.59 -0.32 3.07
N GLY A 136 -15.89 -1.24 2.38
CA GLY A 136 -16.22 -1.66 1.02
C GLY A 136 -15.47 -0.90 -0.08
N TYR A 137 -14.34 -0.26 0.23
CA TYR A 137 -13.48 0.38 -0.77
C TYR A 137 -12.35 -0.56 -1.23
N VAL A 138 -11.88 -0.38 -2.45
CA VAL A 138 -10.59 -0.91 -2.90
C VAL A 138 -9.58 0.22 -2.83
N VAL A 139 -8.50 0.03 -2.08
CA VAL A 139 -7.48 1.07 -1.85
C VAL A 139 -6.12 0.59 -2.30
N ALA A 140 -5.55 1.24 -3.31
CA ALA A 140 -4.20 0.97 -3.80
C ALA A 140 -3.19 1.94 -3.17
N SER A 141 -2.47 1.47 -2.16
CA SER A 141 -1.42 2.22 -1.46
C SER A 141 -0.09 2.09 -2.19
N LEU A 142 0.35 3.13 -2.89
CA LEU A 142 1.61 3.10 -3.62
C LEU A 142 2.81 3.09 -2.67
N GLU A 143 3.89 2.45 -3.10
CA GLU A 143 5.24 2.67 -2.59
C GLU A 143 6.08 3.39 -3.65
N HIS A 144 6.37 4.66 -3.40
CA HIS A 144 7.01 5.51 -4.40
C HIS A 144 8.51 5.22 -4.50
N ARG A 145 9.03 5.20 -5.74
CA ARG A 145 10.44 4.93 -6.04
C ARG A 145 11.29 6.18 -6.25
N ASP A 146 10.71 7.36 -6.01
CA ASP A 146 11.31 8.68 -6.14
C ASP A 146 12.39 9.03 -5.09
N THR A 147 12.86 8.05 -4.31
CA THR A 147 13.75 8.17 -3.14
C THR A 147 13.16 8.91 -1.93
N SER A 148 11.85 9.23 -1.93
CA SER A 148 11.17 9.82 -0.78
C SER A 148 10.78 8.78 0.27
N SER A 149 10.52 7.53 -0.11
CA SER A 149 10.23 6.42 0.80
C SER A 149 11.37 6.16 1.79
N CYS A 150 11.09 5.63 2.99
CA CYS A 150 12.15 5.24 3.94
C CYS A 150 13.08 4.16 3.37
N ALA A 151 12.47 3.24 2.61
CA ALA A 151 13.11 2.28 1.74
C ALA A 151 12.05 1.80 0.75
N THR A 152 12.48 1.28 -0.39
CA THR A 152 11.66 0.48 -1.30
C THR A 152 12.57 -0.49 -2.06
N TYR A 153 12.02 -1.38 -2.87
CA TYR A 153 12.81 -2.32 -3.65
C TYR A 153 12.14 -2.74 -4.95
N TYR A 154 12.93 -3.27 -5.87
CA TYR A 154 12.48 -4.00 -7.06
C TYR A 154 13.34 -5.24 -7.26
N TYR A 155 12.95 -6.09 -8.22
CA TYR A 155 13.77 -7.20 -8.68
C TYR A 155 14.32 -6.88 -10.07
N GLN A 156 15.58 -7.22 -10.34
CA GLN A 156 16.22 -6.92 -11.64
C GLN A 156 15.85 -7.93 -12.74
N SER A 157 15.40 -9.12 -12.36
CA SER A 157 14.98 -10.17 -13.29
C SER A 157 14.09 -11.20 -12.60
N PRO A 158 13.41 -12.10 -13.35
CA PRO A 158 12.66 -13.22 -12.78
C PRO A 158 13.49 -14.05 -11.79
N ALA A 159 14.76 -14.34 -12.11
CA ALA A 159 15.64 -15.13 -11.26
C ALA A 159 15.95 -14.43 -9.91
N HIS A 160 16.11 -13.11 -9.92
CA HIS A 160 16.28 -12.34 -8.67
C HIS A 160 15.00 -12.43 -7.82
N ARG A 161 13.82 -12.32 -8.45
CA ARG A 161 12.54 -12.47 -7.76
C ARG A 161 12.36 -13.86 -7.16
N ASP A 162 12.70 -14.92 -7.90
CA ASP A 162 12.57 -16.31 -7.42
C ASP A 162 13.44 -16.60 -6.19
N ARG A 163 14.59 -15.92 -6.06
CA ARG A 163 15.49 -16.01 -4.90
C ARG A 163 15.20 -14.99 -3.80
N ASP A 164 14.16 -14.18 -3.95
CA ASP A 164 13.87 -12.99 -3.12
C ASP A 164 15.07 -12.02 -2.98
N GLU A 165 15.87 -11.90 -4.05
CA GLU A 165 17.04 -11.04 -4.13
C GLU A 165 16.66 -9.61 -4.55
N ARG A 166 16.32 -8.81 -3.55
CA ARG A 166 15.78 -7.45 -3.73
C ARG A 166 16.88 -6.42 -3.99
N THR A 167 16.70 -5.59 -5.02
CA THR A 167 17.48 -4.36 -5.20
C THR A 167 16.80 -3.22 -4.45
N TRP A 168 17.46 -2.75 -3.39
CA TRP A 168 16.89 -1.73 -2.49
C TRP A 168 17.21 -0.31 -2.96
N ILE A 169 16.18 0.53 -2.99
CA ILE A 169 16.27 1.98 -3.15
C ILE A 169 16.10 2.57 -1.75
N GLN A 170 17.11 3.31 -1.29
CA GLN A 170 17.11 3.92 0.04
C GLN A 170 16.58 5.35 -0.01
N HIS A 171 16.11 5.82 1.14
CA HIS A 171 15.78 7.22 1.34
C HIS A 171 16.97 8.13 1.08
N VAL A 172 16.77 9.22 0.34
CA VAL A 172 17.79 10.26 0.14
C VAL A 172 17.40 11.51 0.90
N ARG A 173 18.24 11.91 1.86
CA ARG A 173 18.12 13.21 2.53
C ARG A 173 18.51 14.30 1.54
N LEU A 174 17.59 15.20 1.24
CA LEU A 174 17.88 16.38 0.43
C LEU A 174 18.38 17.50 1.33
N GLU A 175 19.42 18.18 0.89
CA GLU A 175 19.90 19.40 1.55
C GLU A 175 18.87 20.53 1.38
N LEU A 176 18.70 21.31 2.44
CA LEU A 176 17.93 22.54 2.38
C LEU A 176 18.74 23.59 1.61
N GLY A 177 18.12 24.25 0.64
CA GLY A 177 18.79 25.25 -0.19
C GLY A 177 18.02 25.58 -1.45
N VAL A 178 18.66 26.33 -2.35
CA VAL A 178 18.05 26.85 -3.60
C VAL A 178 17.51 25.75 -4.52
N THR A 179 18.08 24.55 -4.48
CA THR A 179 17.66 23.40 -5.31
C THR A 179 16.54 22.57 -4.67
N HIS A 180 16.23 22.79 -3.38
CA HIS A 180 15.29 21.94 -2.63
C HIS A 180 13.90 21.90 -3.27
N TYR A 181 13.38 23.06 -3.68
CA TYR A 181 12.09 23.15 -4.38
C TYR A 181 12.11 22.34 -5.68
N THR A 182 13.13 22.52 -6.52
CA THR A 182 13.25 21.85 -7.81
C THR A 182 13.29 20.32 -7.65
N LEU A 183 14.05 19.83 -6.67
CA LEU A 183 14.16 18.39 -6.39
C LEU A 183 12.84 17.83 -5.84
N ARG A 184 12.18 18.52 -4.90
CA ARG A 184 10.86 18.11 -4.39
C ARG A 184 9.78 18.16 -5.45
N ASN A 185 9.82 19.14 -6.35
CA ASN A 185 8.89 19.24 -7.46
C ASN A 185 9.09 18.11 -8.48
N LYS A 186 10.34 17.71 -8.73
CA LYS A 186 10.65 16.52 -9.55
C LYS A 186 10.10 15.24 -8.92
N GLN A 187 10.31 15.04 -7.62
CA GLN A 187 9.70 13.95 -6.87
C GLN A 187 8.17 13.97 -6.98
N LEU A 188 7.55 15.13 -6.76
CA LEU A 188 6.10 15.27 -6.82
C LEU A 188 5.51 14.85 -8.18
N LYS A 189 6.15 15.26 -9.28
CA LYS A 189 5.77 14.87 -10.65
C LYS A 189 5.94 13.37 -10.88
N TYR A 190 7.04 12.79 -10.40
CA TYR A 190 7.26 11.34 -10.47
C TYR A 190 6.15 10.57 -9.75
N ARG A 191 5.81 10.99 -8.53
CA ARG A 191 4.75 10.37 -7.73
C ARG A 191 3.37 10.50 -8.36
N ARG A 192 3.08 11.64 -8.99
CA ARG A 192 1.87 11.84 -9.79
C ARG A 192 1.80 10.79 -10.91
N ASP A 193 2.89 10.64 -11.66
CA ASP A 193 2.95 9.70 -12.78
C ASP A 193 2.79 8.24 -12.31
N GLU A 194 3.38 7.88 -11.16
CA GLU A 194 3.13 6.58 -10.53
C GLU A 194 1.65 6.39 -10.14
N CYS A 195 0.97 7.39 -9.57
CA CYS A 195 -0.46 7.31 -9.24
C CYS A 195 -1.33 7.12 -10.48
N ILE A 196 -1.01 7.79 -11.59
CA ILE A 196 -1.69 7.63 -12.88
C ILE A 196 -1.49 6.21 -13.41
N LYS A 197 -0.24 5.72 -13.43
CA LYS A 197 0.08 4.34 -13.82
C LYS A 197 -0.60 3.28 -12.94
N ALA A 198 -0.75 3.55 -11.64
CA ALA A 198 -1.48 2.65 -10.75
C ALA A 198 -2.98 2.58 -11.10
N LEU A 199 -3.58 3.69 -11.52
CA LEU A 199 -4.95 3.68 -12.04
C LEU A 199 -5.04 2.93 -13.37
N ASP A 200 -4.05 3.09 -14.26
CA ASP A 200 -3.98 2.33 -15.52
C ASP A 200 -3.91 0.81 -15.23
N LEU A 201 -3.06 0.38 -14.29
CA LEU A 201 -2.97 -1.01 -13.84
C LEU A 201 -4.31 -1.53 -13.31
N LEU A 202 -5.01 -0.77 -12.47
CA LEU A 202 -6.33 -1.17 -11.98
C LEU A 202 -7.38 -1.24 -13.10
N ALA A 203 -7.29 -0.38 -14.11
CA ALA A 203 -8.15 -0.44 -15.28
C ALA A 203 -7.87 -1.69 -16.14
N GLU A 204 -6.61 -2.05 -16.34
CA GLU A 204 -6.21 -3.29 -17.00
C GLU A 204 -6.75 -4.53 -16.28
N ILE A 205 -6.54 -4.61 -14.96
CA ILE A 205 -7.07 -5.69 -14.12
C ILE A 205 -8.61 -5.76 -14.22
N ASN A 206 -9.28 -4.62 -14.12
CA ASN A 206 -10.75 -4.55 -14.19
C ASN A 206 -11.30 -4.95 -15.57
N ASN A 207 -10.51 -4.81 -16.63
CA ASN A 207 -10.87 -5.22 -18.00
C ASN A 207 -10.46 -6.66 -18.34
N GLY A 208 -9.97 -7.44 -17.37
CA GLY A 208 -9.53 -8.82 -17.58
C GLY A 208 -8.13 -8.93 -18.20
N ASN A 209 -7.44 -7.81 -18.42
CA ASN A 209 -6.10 -7.76 -19.00
C ASN A 209 -5.02 -7.78 -17.91
N ALA A 210 -5.09 -8.73 -16.98
CA ALA A 210 -4.24 -8.76 -15.80
C ALA A 210 -2.74 -8.83 -16.16
N SER A 211 -2.07 -7.69 -16.16
CA SER A 211 -0.63 -7.57 -16.36
C SER A 211 0.11 -7.99 -15.08
N LYS A 212 0.48 -9.28 -15.06
CA LYS A 212 1.54 -9.95 -14.27
C LYS A 212 2.00 -9.22 -13.01
N ASN A 213 1.34 -9.51 -11.88
CA ASN A 213 2.01 -9.35 -10.58
C ASN A 213 3.27 -10.22 -10.61
N ILE A 214 4.44 -9.60 -10.56
CA ILE A 214 5.70 -10.34 -10.54
C ILE A 214 5.97 -10.98 -9.17
N LEU A 215 5.23 -10.58 -8.13
CA LEU A 215 5.26 -11.21 -6.81
C LEU A 215 4.45 -12.51 -6.84
N ASN A 216 4.91 -13.50 -6.08
CA ASN A 216 4.13 -14.71 -5.85
C ASN A 216 2.91 -14.34 -5.00
N THR A 217 1.72 -14.49 -5.57
CA THR A 217 0.46 -14.30 -4.87
C THR A 217 -0.46 -15.49 -5.10
N SER A 218 -1.24 -15.85 -4.08
CA SER A 218 -2.26 -16.88 -4.16
C SER A 218 -3.61 -16.37 -4.68
N VAL A 219 -3.79 -15.05 -4.76
CA VAL A 219 -5.00 -14.42 -5.30
C VAL A 219 -4.92 -14.34 -6.81
N ASP A 220 -5.97 -14.82 -7.49
CA ASP A 220 -6.15 -14.60 -8.91
C ASP A 220 -6.67 -13.18 -9.15
N LEU A 221 -5.91 -12.36 -9.90
CA LEU A 221 -6.33 -10.99 -10.21
C LEU A 221 -7.59 -10.94 -11.09
N SER A 222 -7.95 -12.05 -11.75
CA SER A 222 -9.24 -12.16 -12.44
C SER A 222 -10.44 -12.00 -11.51
N ASP A 223 -10.29 -12.25 -10.20
CA ASP A 223 -11.35 -12.00 -9.21
C ASP A 223 -11.76 -10.51 -9.17
N PHE A 224 -10.89 -9.59 -9.62
CA PHE A 224 -11.17 -8.15 -9.69
C PHE A 224 -11.80 -7.70 -11.02
N GLU A 225 -11.95 -8.60 -12.00
CA GLU A 225 -12.52 -8.29 -13.30
C GLU A 225 -13.96 -7.76 -13.18
N GLY A 226 -14.17 -6.58 -13.77
CA GLY A 226 -15.42 -5.84 -13.74
C GLY A 226 -15.88 -5.42 -12.33
N GLN A 227 -15.07 -5.63 -11.28
CA GLN A 227 -15.46 -5.36 -9.89
C GLN A 227 -15.31 -3.91 -9.48
N LEU A 228 -14.43 -3.16 -10.15
CA LEU A 228 -14.00 -1.83 -9.76
C LEU A 228 -14.86 -0.74 -10.40
N ASP A 229 -15.27 0.24 -9.59
CA ASP A 229 -15.88 1.47 -10.04
C ASP A 229 -14.77 2.47 -10.38
N LEU A 230 -14.47 2.57 -11.67
CA LEU A 230 -13.42 3.44 -12.20
C LEU A 230 -13.98 4.76 -12.75
N ASP A 231 -15.30 4.97 -12.67
CA ASP A 231 -15.93 6.22 -13.12
C ASP A 231 -15.76 7.32 -12.06
N GLN A 232 -15.63 6.92 -10.78
CA GLN A 232 -15.59 7.80 -9.62
C GLN A 232 -14.36 7.55 -8.74
N VAL A 233 -13.16 7.56 -9.33
CA VAL A 233 -11.91 7.30 -8.60
C VAL A 233 -11.53 8.46 -7.70
N THR A 234 -11.13 8.13 -6.46
CA THR A 234 -10.61 9.10 -5.49
C THR A 234 -9.09 8.98 -5.37
N ILE A 235 -8.40 10.12 -5.30
CA ILE A 235 -6.99 10.19 -4.91
C ILE A 235 -6.88 10.69 -3.47
N MET A 236 -6.09 9.99 -2.65
CA MET A 236 -5.86 10.36 -1.26
C MET A 236 -4.36 10.40 -0.99
N GLY A 237 -3.93 11.22 -0.04
CA GLY A 237 -2.57 11.10 0.46
C GLY A 237 -2.30 11.91 1.70
N HIS A 238 -1.26 11.50 2.43
CA HIS A 238 -0.86 12.09 3.70
C HIS A 238 0.45 12.88 3.57
N SER A 239 0.49 14.10 4.11
CA SER A 239 1.66 14.99 4.09
C SER A 239 2.17 15.22 2.67
N PHE A 240 3.38 14.76 2.33
CA PHE A 240 3.87 14.83 0.95
C PHE A 240 2.96 14.09 -0.05
N GLY A 241 2.32 13.01 0.40
CA GLY A 241 1.25 12.31 -0.32
C GLY A 241 0.02 13.18 -0.58
N GLY A 242 -0.31 14.10 0.32
CA GLY A 242 -1.40 15.07 0.12
C GLY A 242 -1.09 16.05 -1.00
N ALA A 243 0.16 16.53 -1.08
CA ALA A 243 0.62 17.31 -2.23
C ALA A 243 0.58 16.50 -3.53
N THR A 244 0.95 15.21 -3.50
CA THR A 244 0.82 14.32 -4.65
C THR A 244 -0.64 14.16 -5.04
N ALA A 245 -1.55 13.96 -4.09
CA ALA A 245 -2.98 13.84 -4.36
C ALA A 245 -3.53 15.09 -5.04
N LEU A 246 -3.16 16.28 -4.56
CA LEU A 246 -3.56 17.56 -5.17
C LEU A 246 -3.03 17.71 -6.60
N LEU A 247 -1.76 17.39 -6.84
CA LEU A 247 -1.18 17.48 -8.19
C LEU A 247 -1.78 16.44 -9.15
N THR A 248 -2.01 15.21 -8.68
CA THR A 248 -2.63 14.16 -9.50
C THR A 248 -4.06 14.52 -9.86
N LEU A 249 -4.84 15.01 -8.88
CA LEU A 249 -6.22 15.46 -9.12
C LEU A 249 -6.29 16.58 -10.18
N SER A 250 -5.32 17.51 -10.18
CA SER A 250 -5.29 18.59 -11.18
C SER A 250 -4.75 18.17 -12.55
N SER A 251 -4.08 17.01 -12.64
CA SER A 251 -3.40 16.56 -13.85
C SER A 251 -4.16 15.49 -14.65
N ASP A 252 -5.03 14.71 -14.01
CA ASP A 252 -5.77 13.62 -14.66
C ASP A 252 -7.24 13.63 -14.26
N TYR A 253 -8.12 13.84 -15.25
CA TYR A 253 -9.56 14.04 -15.07
C TYR A 253 -10.30 12.78 -14.59
N ARG A 254 -9.66 11.61 -14.61
CA ARG A 254 -10.27 10.35 -14.12
C ARG A 254 -10.41 10.36 -12.60
N PHE A 255 -9.55 11.10 -11.90
CA PHE A 255 -9.70 11.35 -10.47
C PHE A 255 -10.78 12.42 -10.25
N LYS A 256 -11.87 12.06 -9.55
CA LYS A 256 -13.03 12.94 -9.34
C LYS A 256 -13.01 13.64 -7.99
N GLN A 257 -12.30 13.08 -7.03
CA GLN A 257 -12.27 13.53 -5.64
C GLN A 257 -10.84 13.43 -5.10
N GLY A 258 -10.48 14.39 -4.25
CA GLY A 258 -9.19 14.41 -3.56
C GLY A 258 -9.37 14.52 -2.06
N VAL A 259 -8.64 13.73 -1.27
CA VAL A 259 -8.54 13.89 0.19
C VAL A 259 -7.09 14.12 0.58
N ILE A 260 -6.83 15.24 1.24
CA ILE A 260 -5.50 15.69 1.67
C ILE A 260 -5.44 15.53 3.18
N LEU A 261 -4.53 14.67 3.64
CA LEU A 261 -4.30 14.35 5.05
C LEU A 261 -2.97 14.92 5.55
#